data_AF-A0A0D0L2E1-F1
#
_entry.id   AF-A0A0D0L2E1-F1
#
_cell.length_a   1.000
_cell.length_b   1.000
_cell.length_c   1.000
_cell.angle_alpha   90.00
_cell.angle_beta   90.00
_cell.angle_gamma   90.00
#
_symmetry.space_group_name_H-M   'P 1'
#
loop_
_entity.id
_entity.type
_entity.pdbx_description
1 polymer ?
#
loop_
_entity_poly.entity_id
_entity_poly.type
_entity_poly.pdbx_seq_one_letter_code
_entity_poly.pdbx_strand_id
1 'polypeptide(L)'
;MEIFRRYWWVVLSAWILLGFVSWHYENTCGVFFYSECFSLYWDGIRWLTLLKWVSPYQTLIAGALAVVAGLFVLQSTRETLEENRRLKSIEYELMLGQQDAHTQKILQLISVEFYILSGKFRSQFLIATNSTIDCLNDVAKDLAEYDPELLAIARITETLISHQKGEAKGGPLPDHLMRQCSLLAYAAYDIFLQASDEDFEQDVPQRGSYFDPTETKKFLADHLLGTDQLLDLKQYFDWE
;
A
#
# COMPACT_ATOMS: atom_id res chain seq x y z
N MET A 1 13.07 -10.54 55.51
CA MET A 1 12.89 -9.06 55.42
C MET A 1 11.96 -8.61 54.27
N GLU A 2 11.41 -9.51 53.45
CA GLU A 2 10.53 -9.11 52.31
C GLU A 2 9.05 -8.95 52.70
N ILE A 3 8.60 -9.64 53.74
CA ILE A 3 7.21 -9.56 54.24
C ILE A 3 6.91 -8.14 54.76
N PHE A 4 7.85 -7.50 55.45
CA PHE A 4 7.68 -6.15 56.01
C PHE A 4 7.49 -5.08 54.92
N ARG A 5 8.16 -5.23 53.77
CA ARG A 5 8.06 -4.31 52.64
C ARG A 5 6.70 -4.41 51.94
N ARG A 6 6.10 -5.60 51.94
CA ARG A 6 4.79 -5.87 51.31
C ARG A 6 3.61 -5.29 52.11
N TYR A 7 3.73 -5.21 53.43
CA TYR A 7 2.68 -4.66 54.31
C TYR A 7 2.94 -3.22 54.79
N TRP A 8 4.06 -2.60 54.39
CA TRP A 8 4.37 -1.22 54.77
C TRP A 8 3.27 -0.23 54.35
N TRP A 9 2.68 -0.39 53.16
CA TRP A 9 1.55 0.43 52.70
C TRP A 9 0.31 0.26 53.57
N VAL A 10 0.07 -0.94 54.09
CA VAL A 10 -1.06 -1.23 54.99
C VAL A 10 -0.82 -0.54 56.34
N VAL A 11 0.39 -0.64 56.88
CA VAL A 11 0.79 0.05 58.12
C VAL A 11 0.69 1.56 57.95
N LEU A 12 1.18 2.11 56.84
CA LEU A 12 1.10 3.54 56.54
C LEU A 12 -0.36 4.00 56.39
N SER A 13 -1.21 3.22 55.72
CA SER A 13 -2.64 3.52 55.62
C SER A 13 -3.35 3.48 56.99
N ALA A 14 -3.00 2.53 57.85
CA ALA A 14 -3.57 2.41 59.19
C ALA A 14 -3.14 3.58 60.09
N TRP A 15 -1.89 4.03 59.96
CA TRP A 15 -1.37 5.22 60.66
C TRP A 15 -2.02 6.52 60.20
N ILE A 16 -2.19 6.71 58.90
CA ILE A 16 -2.88 7.90 58.35
C ILE A 16 -4.35 7.90 58.80
N LEU A 17 -4.99 6.74 58.79
CA LEU A 17 -6.38 6.57 59.22
C LEU A 17 -6.55 6.86 60.71
N LEU A 18 -5.64 6.36 61.56
CA LEU A 18 -5.59 6.70 62.98
C LEU A 18 -5.36 8.19 63.22
N GLY A 19 -4.43 8.80 62.47
CA GLY A 19 -4.16 10.23 62.55
C GLY A 19 -5.38 11.08 62.17
N PHE A 20 -6.05 10.73 61.07
CA PHE A 20 -7.26 11.42 60.61
C PHE A 20 -8.42 11.31 61.60
N VAL A 21 -8.64 10.12 62.18
CA VAL A 21 -9.64 9.92 63.22
C VAL A 21 -9.28 10.71 64.49
N SER A 22 -8.00 10.75 64.89
CA SER A 22 -7.57 11.54 66.04
C SER A 22 -7.88 13.03 65.85
N TRP A 23 -7.56 13.56 64.67
CA TRP A 23 -7.75 14.97 64.35
C TRP A 23 -9.22 15.37 64.32
N HIS A 24 -10.10 14.48 63.83
CA HIS A 24 -11.52 14.78 63.74
C HIS A 24 -12.23 14.81 65.11
N TYR A 25 -11.74 14.06 66.10
CA TYR A 25 -12.36 13.94 67.43
C TYR A 25 -11.61 14.67 68.56
N GLU A 26 -10.49 15.33 68.24
CA GLU A 26 -9.64 16.07 69.19
C GLU A 26 -10.41 17.18 69.94
N ASN A 27 -11.44 17.76 69.32
CA ASN A 27 -12.25 18.82 69.93
C ASN A 27 -13.33 18.32 70.91
N THR A 28 -13.68 17.03 70.91
CA THR A 28 -14.78 16.48 71.72
C THR A 28 -14.32 15.52 72.81
N CYS A 29 -13.15 14.90 72.67
CA CYS A 29 -12.59 13.98 73.64
C CYS A 29 -11.08 14.17 73.67
N GLY A 30 -10.52 14.45 74.85
CA GLY A 30 -9.07 14.56 75.03
C GLY A 30 -8.31 13.25 74.79
N VAL A 31 -7.07 13.19 75.30
CA VAL A 31 -6.06 12.14 75.04
C VAL A 31 -6.65 10.71 74.97
N PHE A 32 -6.24 9.99 73.92
CA PHE A 32 -6.66 8.67 73.41
C PHE A 32 -6.97 7.52 74.40
N PHE A 33 -6.60 7.62 75.68
CA PHE A 33 -6.62 6.51 76.64
C PHE A 33 -7.73 6.59 77.71
N TYR A 34 -8.65 7.54 77.63
CA TYR A 34 -9.79 7.58 78.55
C TYR A 34 -10.91 6.64 78.06
N SER A 35 -11.35 5.72 78.92
CA SER A 35 -12.25 4.60 78.59
C SER A 35 -13.59 5.03 77.97
N GLU A 36 -14.05 6.23 78.28
CA GLU A 36 -15.32 6.77 77.75
C GLU A 36 -15.22 7.25 76.30
N CYS A 37 -14.01 7.61 75.83
CA CYS A 37 -13.79 8.06 74.45
C CYS A 37 -13.56 6.89 73.48
N PHE A 38 -13.24 5.70 73.98
CA PHE A 38 -12.99 4.52 73.14
C PHE A 38 -14.22 4.11 72.31
N SER A 39 -15.43 4.35 72.82
CA SER A 39 -16.68 4.10 72.08
C SER A 39 -16.83 5.02 70.87
N LEU A 40 -16.52 6.31 71.03
CA LEU A 40 -16.53 7.32 69.96
C LEU A 40 -15.48 7.03 68.89
N TYR A 41 -14.27 6.63 69.31
CA TYR A 41 -13.21 6.21 68.37
C TYR A 41 -13.59 4.94 67.62
N TRP A 42 -14.22 3.96 68.28
CA TRP A 42 -14.69 2.74 67.65
C TRP A 42 -15.80 3.01 66.64
N ASP A 43 -16.72 3.93 66.95
CA ASP A 43 -17.75 4.37 66.00
C ASP A 43 -17.16 5.16 64.83
N GLY A 44 -16.12 5.98 65.04
CA GLY A 44 -15.39 6.67 63.98
C GLY A 44 -14.66 5.70 63.04
N ILE A 45 -13.95 4.71 63.60
CA ILE A 45 -13.28 3.65 62.83
C ILE A 45 -14.31 2.81 62.07
N ARG A 46 -15.43 2.46 62.71
CA ARG A 46 -16.54 1.73 62.08
C ARG A 46 -17.17 2.54 60.93
N TRP A 47 -17.34 3.84 61.09
CA TRP A 47 -17.89 4.72 60.06
C TRP A 47 -16.96 4.82 58.83
N LEU A 48 -15.66 4.82 59.07
CA LEU A 48 -14.64 4.91 58.02
C LEU A 48 -14.41 3.57 57.31
N THR A 49 -14.36 2.46 58.06
CA THR A 49 -14.19 1.09 57.53
C THR A 49 -15.44 0.57 56.81
N LEU A 50 -16.64 0.90 57.27
CA LEU A 50 -17.89 0.56 56.57
C LEU A 50 -18.22 1.50 55.39
N LEU A 51 -17.28 2.37 54.98
CA LEU A 51 -17.45 3.33 53.88
C LEU A 51 -18.71 4.21 54.02
N LYS A 52 -19.23 4.38 55.24
CA LYS A 52 -20.49 5.10 55.47
C LYS A 52 -20.35 6.60 55.13
N TRP A 53 -19.12 7.10 55.20
CA TRP A 53 -18.71 8.42 54.73
C TRP A 53 -18.83 8.62 53.22
N VAL A 54 -18.83 7.55 52.43
CA VAL A 54 -18.98 7.66 50.98
C VAL A 54 -20.41 8.09 50.65
N SER A 55 -21.43 7.67 51.41
CA SER A 55 -22.84 7.98 51.13
C SER A 55 -23.14 9.48 50.90
N PRO A 56 -22.68 10.43 51.74
CA PRO A 56 -22.87 11.86 51.47
C PRO A 56 -22.02 12.43 50.33
N TYR A 57 -20.91 11.78 49.95
CA TYR A 57 -19.98 12.25 48.91
C TYR A 57 -20.02 11.43 47.61
N GLN A 58 -20.96 10.48 47.49
CA GLN A 58 -21.10 9.58 46.33
C GLN A 58 -21.19 10.35 45.01
N THR A 59 -21.97 11.44 45.00
CA THR A 59 -22.16 12.29 43.81
C THR A 59 -20.88 13.02 43.40
N LEU A 60 -20.10 13.52 44.36
CA LEU A 60 -18.82 14.18 44.09
C LEU A 60 -17.77 13.19 43.58
N ILE A 61 -17.67 12.01 44.18
CA ILE A 61 -16.74 10.97 43.75
C ILE A 61 -17.13 10.42 42.38
N ALA A 62 -18.42 10.18 42.13
CA ALA A 62 -18.92 9.77 40.83
C ALA A 62 -18.65 10.83 39.75
N GLY A 63 -18.83 12.11 40.07
CA GLY A 63 -18.48 13.22 39.18
C GLY A 63 -16.99 13.28 38.86
N ALA A 64 -16.12 13.14 39.86
CA ALA A 64 -14.68 13.12 39.67
C ALA A 64 -14.22 11.93 38.80
N LEU A 65 -14.77 10.73 39.04
CA LEU A 65 -14.48 9.54 38.23
C LEU A 65 -15.01 9.68 36.80
N ALA A 66 -16.16 10.32 36.60
CA ALA A 66 -16.69 10.59 35.26
C ALA A 66 -15.77 11.53 34.46
N VAL A 67 -15.18 12.54 35.11
CA VAL A 67 -14.19 13.44 34.46
C VAL A 67 -12.92 12.67 34.08
N VAL A 68 -12.40 11.84 34.97
CA VAL A 68 -11.21 11.02 34.68
C VAL A 68 -11.48 10.03 33.55
N ALA A 69 -12.65 9.36 33.56
CA ALA A 69 -13.06 8.47 32.49
C ALA A 69 -13.22 9.21 31.15
N GLY A 70 -13.81 10.42 31.16
CA GLY A 70 -13.94 11.25 29.97
C GLY A 70 -12.59 11.67 29.39
N LEU A 71 -11.62 12.04 30.24
CA LEU A 71 -10.26 12.36 29.80
C LEU A 71 -9.55 11.14 29.19
N PHE A 72 -9.70 9.96 29.80
CA PHE A 72 -9.13 8.73 29.27
C PHE A 72 -9.67 8.38 27.88
N VAL A 73 -10.99 8.51 27.67
CA VAL A 73 -11.63 8.27 26.36
C VAL A 73 -11.16 9.28 25.31
N LEU A 74 -10.99 10.55 25.67
CA LEU A 74 -10.46 11.57 24.76
C LEU A 74 -9.00 11.29 24.37
N GLN A 75 -8.21 10.78 25.32
CA GLN A 75 -6.83 10.40 25.04
C GLN A 75 -6.76 9.16 24.15
N SER A 76 -7.52 8.11 24.45
CA SER A 76 -7.53 6.88 23.67
C SER A 76 -8.04 7.11 22.24
N THR A 77 -9.04 7.98 22.06
CA THR A 77 -9.55 8.34 20.72
C THR A 77 -8.54 9.12 19.90
N ARG A 78 -7.74 10.00 20.52
CA ARG A 78 -6.62 10.67 19.84
C ARG A 78 -5.56 9.69 19.35
N GLU A 79 -5.12 8.79 20.23
CA GLU A 79 -4.13 7.75 19.86
C GLU A 79 -4.67 6.84 18.75
N THR A 80 -5.93 6.42 18.85
CA THR A 80 -6.58 5.59 17.84
C THR A 80 -6.71 6.30 16.49
N LEU A 81 -6.96 7.61 16.48
CA LEU A 81 -7.03 8.40 15.25
C LEU A 81 -5.65 8.58 14.61
N GLU A 82 -4.60 8.76 15.40
CA GLU A 82 -3.23 8.85 14.91
C GLU A 82 -2.76 7.50 14.33
N GLU A 83 -3.06 6.39 15.00
CA GLU A 83 -2.75 5.05 14.49
C GLU A 83 -3.52 4.72 13.21
N ASN A 84 -4.83 5.03 13.15
CA ASN A 84 -5.62 4.83 11.93
C ASN A 84 -5.10 5.65 10.75
N ARG A 85 -4.60 6.88 10.99
CA ARG A 85 -3.98 7.68 9.93
C ARG A 85 -2.69 7.06 9.41
N ARG A 86 -1.86 6.51 10.30
CA ARG A 86 -0.62 5.79 9.92
C ARG A 86 -0.92 4.49 9.18
N LEU A 87 -1.90 3.72 9.64
CA LEU A 87 -2.31 2.49 8.96
C LEU A 87 -2.84 2.80 7.56
N LYS A 88 -3.63 3.87 7.40
CA LYS A 88 -4.15 4.28 6.10
C LYS A 88 -3.06 4.73 5.13
N SER A 89 -2.01 5.42 5.61
CA SER A 89 -0.88 5.80 4.74
C SER A 89 -0.07 4.57 4.30
N ILE A 90 0.18 3.63 5.22
CA ILE A 90 0.87 2.38 4.90
C ILE A 90 0.05 1.53 3.92
N GLU A 91 -1.26 1.44 4.11
CA GLU A 91 -2.17 0.73 3.20
C GLU A 91 -2.16 1.36 1.79
N TYR A 92 -2.11 2.69 1.71
CA TYR A 92 -1.99 3.41 0.44
C TYR A 92 -0.65 3.16 -0.25
N GLU A 93 0.47 3.23 0.47
CA GLU A 93 1.80 2.92 -0.05
C GLU A 93 1.91 1.46 -0.53
N LEU A 94 1.30 0.52 0.19
CA LEU A 94 1.29 -0.90 -0.18
C LEU A 94 0.43 -1.16 -1.41
N MET A 95 -0.74 -0.50 -1.52
CA MET A 95 -1.58 -0.61 -2.71
C MET A 95 -0.89 -0.04 -3.95
N LEU A 96 -0.19 1.10 -3.83
CA LEU A 96 0.59 1.67 -4.94
C LEU A 96 1.71 0.71 -5.37
N GLY A 97 2.54 0.24 -4.44
CA GLY A 97 3.63 -0.67 -4.78
C GLY A 97 3.16 -2.01 -5.37
N GLN A 98 1.98 -2.50 -4.96
CA GLN A 98 1.38 -3.69 -5.56
C GLN A 98 0.87 -3.43 -6.98
N GLN A 99 0.32 -2.24 -7.23
CA GLN A 99 -0.20 -1.83 -8.52
C GLN A 99 0.94 -1.65 -9.54
N ASP A 100 2.03 -0.99 -9.16
CA ASP A 100 3.21 -0.80 -10.00
C ASP A 100 3.86 -2.15 -10.37
N ALA A 101 4.01 -3.06 -9.40
CA ALA A 101 4.53 -4.39 -9.64
C ALA A 101 3.62 -5.24 -10.55
N HIS A 102 2.32 -5.01 -10.54
CA HIS A 102 1.37 -5.68 -11.43
C HIS A 102 1.51 -5.17 -12.87
N THR A 103 1.57 -3.85 -13.05
CA THR A 103 1.76 -3.21 -14.36
C THR A 103 3.09 -3.60 -14.99
N GLN A 104 4.18 -3.62 -14.22
CA GLN A 104 5.49 -4.05 -14.70
C GLN A 104 5.47 -5.50 -15.22
N LYS A 105 4.83 -6.42 -14.48
CA LYS A 105 4.68 -7.82 -14.90
C LYS A 105 3.85 -7.95 -16.17
N ILE A 106 2.79 -7.16 -16.29
CA ILE A 106 1.96 -7.12 -17.50
C ILE A 106 2.78 -6.68 -18.71
N LEU A 107 3.57 -5.61 -18.59
CA LEU A 107 4.41 -5.11 -19.68
C LEU A 107 5.48 -6.12 -20.07
N GLN A 108 6.12 -6.77 -19.09
CA GLN A 108 7.05 -7.86 -19.35
C GLN A 108 6.37 -9.01 -20.09
N LEU A 109 5.15 -9.41 -19.70
CA LEU A 109 4.39 -10.46 -20.38
C LEU A 109 4.10 -10.07 -21.84
N ILE A 110 3.62 -8.85 -22.08
CA ILE A 110 3.38 -8.33 -23.43
C ILE A 110 4.67 -8.33 -24.25
N SER A 111 5.78 -7.88 -23.67
CA SER A 111 7.08 -7.85 -24.35
C SER A 111 7.50 -9.27 -24.79
N VAL A 112 7.34 -10.27 -23.92
CA VAL A 112 7.67 -11.67 -24.23
C VAL A 112 6.79 -12.21 -25.37
N GLU A 113 5.51 -11.87 -25.40
CA GLU A 113 4.61 -12.28 -26.48
C GLU A 113 5.02 -11.67 -27.83
N PHE A 114 5.39 -10.38 -27.86
CA PHE A 114 5.94 -9.74 -29.06
C PHE A 114 7.27 -10.34 -29.51
N TYR A 115 8.14 -10.72 -28.56
CA TYR A 115 9.38 -11.42 -28.86
C TYR A 115 9.13 -12.81 -29.47
N ILE A 116 8.23 -13.59 -28.88
CA ILE A 116 7.81 -14.89 -29.42
C ILE A 116 7.20 -14.72 -30.81
N LEU A 117 6.36 -13.69 -31.01
CA LEU A 117 5.75 -13.37 -32.29
C LEU A 117 6.81 -13.02 -33.36
N SER A 118 7.84 -12.25 -32.99
CA SER A 118 8.97 -11.96 -33.87
C SER A 118 9.72 -13.24 -34.29
N GLY A 119 10.03 -14.12 -33.33
CA GLY A 119 10.67 -15.41 -33.60
C GLY A 119 9.82 -16.34 -34.49
N LYS A 120 8.51 -16.33 -34.28
CA LYS A 120 7.52 -17.06 -35.08
C LYS A 120 7.48 -16.59 -36.54
N PHE A 121 7.53 -15.28 -36.78
CA PHE A 121 7.65 -14.74 -38.13
C PHE A 121 9.00 -15.05 -38.78
N ARG A 122 10.05 -15.32 -37.99
CA ARG A 122 11.37 -15.72 -38.51
C ARG A 122 11.42 -17.19 -38.97
N SER A 123 10.65 -18.08 -38.35
CA SER A 123 10.83 -19.54 -38.51
C SER A 123 10.23 -20.16 -39.79
N GLN A 124 9.82 -19.39 -40.81
CA GLN A 124 9.21 -19.84 -42.09
C GLN A 124 7.96 -20.74 -42.00
N PHE A 125 7.64 -21.26 -40.83
CA PHE A 125 6.44 -22.01 -40.53
C PHE A 125 5.60 -21.19 -39.57
N LEU A 126 4.61 -20.47 -40.08
CA LEU A 126 3.38 -20.23 -39.34
C LEU A 126 2.26 -19.77 -40.25
N ILE A 127 1.26 -20.63 -40.37
CA ILE A 127 -0.14 -20.21 -40.40
C ILE A 127 -0.33 -19.45 -39.08
N ALA A 128 -0.05 -18.15 -39.05
CA ALA A 128 -0.27 -17.34 -37.87
C ALA A 128 -1.76 -17.40 -37.54
N THR A 129 -2.16 -18.25 -36.61
CA THR A 129 -3.54 -18.30 -36.11
C THR A 129 -3.83 -16.96 -35.45
N ASN A 130 -5.00 -16.38 -35.72
CA ASN A 130 -5.39 -15.07 -35.19
C ASN A 130 -5.30 -14.99 -33.66
N SER A 131 -5.39 -16.13 -32.97
CA SER A 131 -5.22 -16.27 -31.52
C SER A 131 -3.89 -15.74 -30.95
N THR A 132 -2.84 -15.65 -31.76
CA THR A 132 -1.53 -15.12 -31.30
C THR A 132 -1.49 -13.59 -31.24
N ILE A 133 -2.44 -12.94 -31.92
CA ILE A 133 -2.52 -11.47 -32.03
C ILE A 133 -3.54 -10.92 -31.01
N ASP A 134 -4.51 -11.74 -30.58
CA ASP A 134 -5.53 -11.36 -29.60
C ASP A 134 -5.02 -11.15 -28.16
N CYS A 135 -3.73 -11.37 -27.88
CA CYS A 135 -3.12 -11.16 -26.56
C CYS A 135 -3.34 -9.74 -26.01
N LEU A 136 -3.47 -8.76 -26.91
CA LEU A 136 -3.72 -7.36 -26.58
C LEU A 136 -5.12 -7.09 -26.06
N ASN A 137 -6.13 -7.86 -26.47
CA ASN A 137 -7.53 -7.58 -26.11
C ASN A 137 -7.80 -7.76 -24.61
N ASP A 138 -7.15 -8.76 -23.99
CA ASP A 138 -7.33 -9.05 -22.57
C ASP A 138 -6.60 -8.03 -21.67
N VAL A 139 -5.55 -7.39 -22.19
CA VAL A 139 -4.65 -6.51 -21.42
C VAL A 139 -4.84 -5.03 -21.77
N ALA A 140 -5.52 -4.72 -22.87
CA ALA A 140 -5.72 -3.36 -23.38
C ALA A 140 -6.45 -2.44 -22.41
N LYS A 141 -7.33 -2.96 -21.56
CA LYS A 141 -8.07 -2.14 -20.59
C LYS A 141 -7.14 -1.61 -19.51
N ASP A 142 -6.30 -2.48 -18.95
CA ASP A 142 -5.33 -2.11 -17.94
C ASP A 142 -4.31 -1.16 -18.56
N LEU A 143 -3.78 -1.50 -19.74
CA LEU A 143 -2.83 -0.66 -20.47
C LEU A 143 -3.41 0.74 -20.78
N ALA A 144 -4.69 0.85 -21.16
CA ALA A 144 -5.36 2.14 -21.40
C ALA A 144 -5.45 3.04 -20.17
N GLU A 145 -5.59 2.43 -18.99
CA GLU A 145 -5.73 3.14 -17.72
C GLU A 145 -4.38 3.69 -17.23
N TYR A 146 -3.29 2.98 -17.50
CA TYR A 146 -1.93 3.37 -17.09
C TYR A 146 -1.19 4.21 -18.14
N ASP A 147 -1.18 3.78 -19.41
CA ASP A 147 -0.45 4.45 -20.48
C ASP A 147 -1.18 4.29 -21.84
N PRO A 148 -1.98 5.31 -22.25
CA PRO A 148 -2.73 5.25 -23.50
C PRO A 148 -1.82 5.26 -24.74
N GLU A 149 -0.57 5.72 -24.63
CA GLU A 149 0.38 5.74 -25.73
C GLU A 149 0.96 4.36 -26.01
N LEU A 150 1.32 3.60 -24.96
CA LEU A 150 1.72 2.20 -25.11
C LEU A 150 0.61 1.36 -25.74
N LEU A 151 -0.66 1.62 -25.39
CA LEU A 151 -1.78 0.98 -26.06
C LEU A 151 -1.87 1.36 -27.55
N ALA A 152 -1.63 2.62 -27.88
CA ALA A 152 -1.60 3.06 -29.28
C ALA A 152 -0.49 2.35 -30.06
N ILE A 153 0.72 2.26 -29.50
CA ILE A 153 1.86 1.54 -30.10
C ILE A 153 1.51 0.08 -30.35
N ALA A 154 0.92 -0.59 -29.36
CA ALA A 154 0.46 -1.97 -29.48
C ALA A 154 -0.55 -2.16 -30.62
N ARG A 155 -1.59 -1.31 -30.67
CA ARG A 155 -2.65 -1.36 -31.70
C ARG A 155 -2.12 -1.03 -33.08
N ILE A 156 -1.20 -0.07 -33.20
CA ILE A 156 -0.53 0.26 -34.45
C ILE A 156 0.25 -0.97 -34.92
N THR A 157 1.05 -1.59 -34.05
CA THR A 157 1.83 -2.80 -34.38
C THR A 157 0.92 -3.93 -34.87
N GLU A 158 -0.15 -4.22 -34.14
CA GLU A 158 -1.14 -5.23 -34.53
C GLU A 158 -1.79 -4.94 -35.89
N THR A 159 -2.17 -3.68 -36.11
CA THR A 159 -2.80 -3.24 -37.37
C THR A 159 -1.84 -3.37 -38.53
N LEU A 160 -0.58 -2.98 -38.36
CA LEU A 160 0.46 -3.10 -39.39
C LEU A 160 0.73 -4.56 -39.72
N ILE A 161 0.90 -5.43 -38.72
CA ILE A 161 1.10 -6.88 -38.94
C ILE A 161 -0.12 -7.50 -39.65
N SER A 162 -1.34 -7.13 -39.24
CA SER A 162 -2.57 -7.61 -39.84
C SER A 162 -2.73 -7.14 -41.29
N HIS A 163 -2.35 -5.89 -41.59
CA HIS A 163 -2.34 -5.34 -42.93
C HIS A 163 -1.39 -6.14 -43.84
N GLN A 164 -0.15 -6.36 -43.40
CA GLN A 164 0.85 -7.14 -44.17
C GLN A 164 0.39 -8.58 -44.43
N LYS A 165 -0.31 -9.20 -43.46
CA LYS A 165 -0.93 -10.52 -43.65
C LYS A 165 -2.10 -10.48 -44.64
N GLY A 166 -2.90 -9.42 -44.65
CA GLY A 166 -4.00 -9.21 -45.58
C GLY A 166 -3.55 -9.13 -47.05
N GLU A 167 -2.36 -8.56 -47.29
CA GLU A 167 -1.75 -8.52 -48.62
C GLU A 167 -1.43 -9.92 -49.17
N ALA A 168 -1.20 -10.91 -48.30
CA ALA A 168 -0.82 -12.26 -48.69
C ALA A 168 -1.97 -13.11 -49.31
N LYS A 169 -3.16 -12.55 -49.54
CA LYS A 169 -4.33 -13.21 -50.19
C LYS A 169 -4.64 -14.64 -49.67
N GLY A 170 -4.36 -14.90 -48.39
CA GLY A 170 -4.60 -16.19 -47.74
C GLY A 170 -3.57 -17.30 -48.03
N GLY A 171 -2.46 -16.99 -48.72
CA GLY A 171 -1.32 -17.88 -48.89
C GLY A 171 -0.24 -17.69 -47.80
N PRO A 172 0.84 -18.49 -47.82
CA PRO A 172 2.01 -18.22 -46.99
C PRO A 172 2.56 -16.82 -47.26
N LEU A 173 2.94 -16.09 -46.21
CA LEU A 173 3.52 -14.75 -46.40
C LEU A 173 4.82 -14.86 -47.20
N PRO A 174 5.02 -14.01 -48.22
CA PRO A 174 6.32 -13.84 -48.86
C PRO A 174 7.42 -13.50 -47.84
N ASP A 175 8.65 -13.97 -48.08
CA ASP A 175 9.79 -13.80 -47.16
C ASP A 175 10.04 -12.33 -46.76
N HIS A 176 9.81 -11.37 -47.66
CA HIS A 176 10.00 -9.94 -47.36
C HIS A 176 8.95 -9.40 -46.38
N LEU A 177 7.68 -9.83 -46.49
CA LEU A 177 6.63 -9.47 -45.55
C LEU A 177 6.82 -10.16 -44.20
N MET A 178 7.30 -11.41 -44.19
CA MET A 178 7.64 -12.11 -42.95
C MET A 178 8.75 -11.37 -42.18
N ARG A 179 9.79 -10.89 -42.88
CA ARG A 179 10.85 -10.08 -42.27
C ARG A 179 10.32 -8.76 -41.71
N GLN A 180 9.47 -8.05 -42.45
CA GLN A 180 8.84 -6.83 -41.95
C GLN A 180 7.97 -7.10 -40.72
N CYS A 181 7.10 -8.11 -40.72
CA CYS A 181 6.31 -8.47 -39.53
C CYS A 181 7.19 -8.83 -38.33
N SER A 182 8.30 -9.56 -38.56
CA SER A 182 9.24 -9.90 -37.49
C SER A 182 9.92 -8.66 -36.90
N LEU A 183 10.21 -7.65 -37.73
CA LEU A 183 10.79 -6.38 -37.34
C LEU A 183 9.80 -5.55 -36.51
N LEU A 184 8.57 -5.39 -37.00
CA LEU A 184 7.53 -4.63 -36.29
C LEU A 184 7.25 -5.23 -34.91
N ALA A 185 7.18 -6.57 -34.84
CA ALA A 185 7.03 -7.28 -33.56
C ALA A 185 8.24 -7.10 -32.64
N TYR A 186 9.46 -7.13 -33.17
CA TYR A 186 10.68 -6.91 -32.38
C TYR A 186 10.77 -5.47 -31.84
N ALA A 187 10.43 -4.49 -32.66
CA ALA A 187 10.43 -3.09 -32.24
C ALA A 187 9.38 -2.82 -31.15
N ALA A 188 8.19 -3.41 -31.26
CA ALA A 188 7.21 -3.36 -30.18
C ALA A 188 7.75 -4.04 -28.90
N TYR A 189 8.39 -5.21 -29.03
CA TYR A 189 9.04 -5.87 -27.89
C TYR A 189 10.03 -4.95 -27.17
N ASP A 190 10.93 -4.30 -27.92
CA ASP A 190 11.95 -3.40 -27.37
C ASP A 190 11.31 -2.22 -26.62
N ILE A 191 10.27 -1.61 -27.21
CA ILE A 191 9.49 -0.54 -26.57
C ILE A 191 8.84 -1.02 -25.26
N PHE A 192 8.15 -2.17 -25.27
CA PHE A 192 7.48 -2.70 -24.08
C PHE A 192 8.46 -3.16 -23.00
N LEU A 193 9.64 -3.63 -23.38
CA LEU A 193 10.70 -4.00 -22.45
C LEU A 193 11.26 -2.74 -21.76
N GLN A 194 11.63 -1.72 -22.53
CA GLN A 194 12.13 -0.46 -21.98
C GLN A 194 11.09 0.21 -21.09
N ALA A 195 9.82 0.24 -21.53
CA ALA A 195 8.72 0.76 -20.73
C ALA A 195 8.46 -0.03 -19.43
N SER A 196 8.90 -1.30 -19.35
CA SER A 196 8.81 -2.12 -18.14
C SER A 196 10.00 -1.92 -17.18
N ASP A 197 11.12 -1.42 -17.68
CA ASP A 197 12.33 -1.13 -16.91
C ASP A 197 12.33 0.30 -16.36
N GLU A 198 11.46 1.18 -16.87
CA GLU A 198 11.23 2.52 -16.34
C GLU A 198 10.41 2.48 -15.03
N ASP A 199 10.89 3.20 -14.01
CA ASP A 199 10.12 3.43 -12.78
C ASP A 199 8.91 4.32 -13.10
N PHE A 200 7.70 3.82 -12.83
CA PHE A 200 6.44 4.53 -13.06
C PHE A 200 6.27 5.66 -12.03
N GLU A 201 6.94 6.78 -12.23
CA GLU A 201 6.70 7.97 -11.40
C GLU A 201 5.31 8.57 -11.70
N GLN A 202 4.53 8.80 -10.64
CA GLN A 202 3.13 9.26 -10.69
C GLN A 202 2.87 10.58 -11.44
N ASP A 203 3.94 11.33 -11.76
CA ASP A 203 3.89 12.67 -12.34
C ASP A 203 4.45 12.76 -13.77
N VAL A 204 4.76 11.63 -14.43
CA VAL A 204 5.38 11.69 -15.77
C VAL A 204 4.34 12.13 -16.81
N PRO A 205 4.56 13.26 -17.50
CA PRO A 205 3.69 13.70 -18.59
C PRO A 205 3.79 12.68 -19.74
N GLN A 206 2.71 12.53 -20.50
CA GLN A 206 2.63 11.82 -21.79
C GLN A 206 4.02 11.56 -22.39
N ARG A 207 4.43 10.29 -22.48
CA ARG A 207 5.75 9.84 -22.97
C ARG A 207 5.94 10.27 -24.42
N GLY A 208 6.20 11.55 -24.68
CA GLY A 208 6.54 12.01 -26.02
C GLY A 208 7.78 11.26 -26.48
N SER A 209 7.64 10.27 -27.35
CA SER A 209 8.69 9.57 -28.12
C SER A 209 10.16 9.75 -27.69
N TYR A 210 10.73 8.83 -26.91
CA TYR A 210 12.19 8.74 -26.61
C TYR A 210 12.68 7.31 -26.29
N PHE A 211 12.18 6.25 -26.94
CA PHE A 211 12.74 4.91 -26.71
C PHE A 211 14.14 4.79 -27.35
N ASP A 212 15.10 4.19 -26.64
CA ASP A 212 16.46 3.99 -27.12
C ASP A 212 16.44 2.94 -28.25
N PRO A 213 16.83 3.29 -29.48
CA PRO A 213 16.80 2.35 -30.58
C PRO A 213 18.03 1.44 -30.61
N THR A 214 18.93 1.43 -29.63
CA THR A 214 20.21 0.71 -29.71
C THR A 214 20.03 -0.78 -30.08
N GLU A 215 19.14 -1.50 -29.39
CA GLU A 215 18.88 -2.92 -29.70
C GLU A 215 18.11 -3.09 -31.01
N THR A 216 17.15 -2.21 -31.31
CA THR A 216 16.45 -2.19 -32.61
C THR A 216 17.38 -1.88 -33.80
N LYS A 217 18.33 -0.93 -33.66
CA LYS A 217 19.38 -0.57 -34.64
C LYS A 217 20.28 -1.77 -34.90
N LYS A 218 20.68 -2.48 -33.86
CA LYS A 218 21.48 -3.71 -33.95
C LYS A 218 20.71 -4.81 -34.69
N PHE A 219 19.44 -5.03 -34.33
CA PHE A 219 18.58 -5.98 -35.02
C PHE A 219 18.41 -5.63 -36.51
N LEU A 220 18.18 -4.36 -36.84
CA LEU A 220 18.11 -3.86 -38.22
C LEU A 220 19.40 -4.15 -39.00
N ALA A 221 20.56 -3.84 -38.40
CA ALA A 221 21.88 -4.05 -38.99
C ALA A 221 22.16 -5.54 -39.27
N ASP A 222 21.85 -6.41 -38.31
CA ASP A 222 22.04 -7.86 -38.42
C ASP A 222 21.19 -8.48 -39.55
N HIS A 223 20.08 -7.84 -39.91
CA HIS A 223 19.14 -8.34 -40.92
C HIS A 223 19.18 -7.55 -42.25
N LEU A 224 20.12 -6.61 -42.40
CA LEU A 224 20.24 -5.73 -43.59
C LEU A 224 18.95 -4.96 -43.89
N LEU A 225 18.25 -4.52 -42.85
CA LEU A 225 17.00 -3.76 -42.95
C LEU A 225 17.24 -2.28 -42.62
N GLY A 226 16.49 -1.40 -43.27
CA GLY A 226 16.51 0.03 -43.01
C GLY A 226 15.44 0.45 -42.00
N THR A 227 15.60 1.64 -41.41
CA THR A 227 14.64 2.22 -40.45
C THR A 227 13.28 2.56 -41.09
N ASP A 228 13.24 2.71 -42.42
CA ASP A 228 12.03 2.88 -43.22
C ASP A 228 11.08 1.68 -43.10
N GLN A 229 11.61 0.49 -42.81
CA GLN A 229 10.85 -0.75 -42.65
C GLN A 229 10.02 -0.79 -41.35
N LEU A 230 10.28 0.12 -40.40
CA LEU A 230 9.50 0.28 -39.17
C LEU A 230 8.19 1.06 -39.37
N LEU A 231 7.96 1.61 -40.56
CA LEU A 231 6.73 2.36 -40.88
C LEU A 231 6.44 3.45 -39.82
N ASP A 232 5.25 3.42 -39.21
CA ASP A 232 4.82 4.37 -38.20
C ASP A 232 5.47 4.13 -36.84
N LEU A 233 6.05 2.94 -36.57
CA LEU A 233 6.72 2.66 -35.30
C LEU A 233 8.03 3.43 -35.15
N LYS A 234 8.65 3.87 -36.25
CA LYS A 234 9.92 4.61 -36.20
C LYS A 234 9.81 5.91 -35.38
N GLN A 235 8.62 6.51 -35.31
CA GLN A 235 8.43 7.81 -34.64
C GLN A 235 8.57 7.74 -33.12
N TYR A 236 8.50 6.53 -32.54
CA TYR A 236 8.59 6.34 -31.09
C TYR A 236 10.04 6.18 -30.59
N PHE A 237 11.00 6.05 -31.51
CA PHE A 237 12.41 5.88 -31.19
C PHE A 237 13.20 7.17 -31.40
N ASP A 238 14.20 7.41 -30.54
CA ASP A 238 15.16 8.50 -30.70
C ASP A 238 16.35 8.05 -31.56
N TRP A 239 16.31 8.39 -32.85
CA TRP A 239 17.30 7.91 -33.81
C TRP A 239 18.62 8.70 -33.81
N GLU A 240 18.72 9.79 -33.05
CA GLU A 240 19.92 10.65 -32.99
C GLU A 240 21.17 9.93 -32.43
#